data_AF-A0A955CM69-F1
#
_entry.id   AF-A0A955CM69-F1
#
_cell.length_a   1.000
_cell.length_b   1.000
_cell.length_c   1.000
_cell.angle_alpha   90.00
_cell.angle_beta   90.00
_cell.angle_gamma   90.00
#
_symmetry.space_group_name_H-M   'P 1'
#
loop_
_entity.id
_entity.type
_entity.pdbx_description
1 polymer ?
#
loop_
_entity_poly.entity_id
_entity_poly.type
_entity_poly.pdbx_seq_one_letter_code
_entity_poly.pdbx_strand_id
1 'polypeptide(L)'
;CEVHTGPYAHAFAAEGGDFRKKALADELARVSGAGERIRGSGMRFNAGHALNYHNVGPIAALPGIEELHIGHAIVSRAIYSGMRGAVTEMKRLMTEANQSRV
;
A
#
# COMPACT_ATOMS: atom_id res chain seq x y z
N CYS A 1 -7.12 -10.58 -7.69
CA CYS A 1 -7.82 -9.31 -7.97
C CYS A 1 -6.97 -8.18 -7.39
N GLU A 2 -6.80 -7.08 -8.12
CA GLU A 2 -6.03 -5.93 -7.66
C GLU A 2 -6.95 -4.77 -7.27
N VAL A 3 -6.87 -4.33 -6.02
CA VAL A 3 -7.68 -3.22 -5.51
C VAL A 3 -7.02 -1.89 -5.86
N HIS A 4 -7.80 -0.99 -6.46
CA HIS A 4 -7.36 0.36 -6.76
C HIS A 4 -7.16 1.17 -5.47
N THR A 5 -5.91 1.58 -5.23
CA THR A 5 -5.45 2.29 -4.03
C THR A 5 -5.29 3.81 -4.25
N GLY A 6 -5.74 4.32 -5.40
CA GLY A 6 -5.69 5.76 -5.74
C GLY A 6 -6.45 6.66 -4.76
N PRO A 7 -7.72 6.35 -4.42
CA PRO A 7 -8.46 7.13 -3.42
C PRO A 7 -7.77 7.18 -2.05
N TYR A 8 -7.23 6.05 -1.59
CA TYR A 8 -6.42 5.98 -0.38
C TYR A 8 -5.16 6.86 -0.48
N ALA A 9 -4.40 6.75 -1.57
CA ALA A 9 -3.17 7.52 -1.75
C ALA A 9 -3.44 9.04 -1.80
N HIS A 10 -4.55 9.44 -2.43
CA HIS A 10 -5.01 10.83 -2.48
C HIS A 10 -5.41 11.33 -1.09
N ALA A 11 -6.22 10.57 -0.34
CA ALA A 11 -6.58 10.90 1.03
C ALA A 11 -5.36 10.98 1.95
N PHE A 12 -4.38 10.09 1.78
CA PHE A 12 -3.14 10.11 2.56
C PHE A 12 -2.37 11.41 2.34
N ALA A 13 -2.27 11.87 1.09
CA ALA A 13 -1.61 13.13 0.76
C ALA A 13 -2.39 14.34 1.31
N ALA A 14 -3.71 14.36 1.16
CA ALA A 14 -4.56 15.46 1.62
C ALA A 14 -4.57 15.60 3.16
N GLU A 15 -4.56 14.48 3.88
CA GLU A 15 -4.63 14.43 5.34
C GLU A 15 -3.25 14.34 6.01
N GLY A 16 -2.16 14.43 5.24
CA GLY A 16 -0.78 14.37 5.76
C GLY A 16 -0.41 13.03 6.42
N GLY A 17 -1.08 11.94 6.04
CA GLY A 17 -0.91 10.62 6.65
C GLY A 17 -1.50 10.48 8.05
N ASP A 18 -2.31 11.43 8.52
CA ASP A 18 -2.92 11.38 9.85
C ASP A 18 -4.17 10.48 9.86
N PHE A 19 -4.00 9.23 10.30
CA PHE A 19 -5.10 8.26 10.40
C PHE A 19 -6.18 8.63 11.44
N ARG A 20 -6.00 9.68 12.25
CA ARG A 20 -7.08 10.23 13.09
C ARG A 20 -8.13 10.96 12.24
N LYS A 21 -7.79 11.34 11.00
CA LYS A 21 -8.69 11.97 10.04
C LYS A 21 -9.58 10.90 9.41
N LYS A 22 -10.89 11.14 9.51
CA LYS A 22 -11.90 10.19 9.06
C LYS A 22 -11.74 9.80 7.58
N ALA A 23 -11.44 10.75 6.70
CA ALA A 23 -11.32 10.49 5.27
C ALA A 23 -10.23 9.45 4.95
N LEU A 24 -9.04 9.58 5.54
CA LEU A 24 -7.96 8.61 5.34
C LEU A 24 -8.29 7.25 5.96
N ALA A 25 -8.82 7.23 7.18
CA ALA A 25 -9.23 6.00 7.85
C ALA A 25 -10.30 5.23 7.05
N ASP A 26 -11.29 5.95 6.50
CA ASP A 26 -12.36 5.36 5.69
C ASP A 26 -11.81 4.72 4.41
N GLU A 27 -10.89 5.37 3.69
CA GLU A 27 -10.32 4.80 2.47
C GLU A 27 -9.46 3.57 2.75
N LEU A 28 -8.68 3.56 3.85
CA LEU A 28 -7.96 2.35 4.26
C LEU A 28 -8.92 1.20 4.60
N ALA A 29 -10.00 1.50 5.34
CA ALA A 29 -11.02 0.52 5.68
C ALA A 29 -11.72 -0.05 4.43
N ARG A 30 -11.95 0.76 3.40
CA ARG A 30 -12.50 0.32 2.12
C ARG A 30 -11.58 -0.68 1.42
N VAL A 31 -10.27 -0.42 1.40
CA VAL A 31 -9.29 -1.36 0.83
C VAL A 31 -9.28 -2.67 1.62
N SER A 32 -9.28 -2.60 2.95
CA SER A 32 -9.36 -3.79 3.82
C SER A 32 -10.61 -4.63 3.54
N GLY A 33 -11.79 -4.00 3.55
CA GLY A 33 -13.05 -4.70 3.29
C GLY A 33 -13.16 -5.26 1.87
N ALA A 34 -12.55 -4.61 0.87
CA ALA A 34 -12.43 -5.17 -0.46
C ALA A 34 -11.54 -6.43 -0.47
N GLY A 35 -10.41 -6.39 0.23
CA GLY A 35 -9.52 -7.53 0.42
C GLY A 35 -10.21 -8.73 1.06
N GLU A 36 -11.00 -8.51 2.12
CA GLU A 36 -11.80 -9.55 2.76
C GLU A 36 -12.78 -10.23 1.79
N ARG A 37 -13.52 -9.43 1.00
CA ARG A 37 -14.47 -9.97 -0.01
C ARG A 37 -13.77 -10.76 -1.11
N ILE A 38 -12.63 -10.25 -1.60
CA ILE A 38 -11.80 -10.92 -2.62
C ILE A 38 -11.32 -12.28 -2.10
N ARG A 39 -10.78 -12.33 -0.88
CA ARG A 39 -10.31 -13.56 -0.25
C ARG A 39 -11.44 -14.53 0.06
N GLY A 40 -12.59 -14.03 0.52
CA GLY A 40 -13.80 -14.82 0.73
C GLY A 40 -14.33 -15.48 -0.54
N SER A 41 -13.98 -14.93 -1.71
CA SER A 41 -14.29 -15.49 -3.03
C SER A 41 -13.20 -16.44 -3.55
N GLY A 42 -12.20 -16.79 -2.74
CA GLY A 42 -11.09 -17.67 -3.11
C GLY A 42 -10.06 -17.03 -4.05
N MET A 43 -10.07 -15.70 -4.19
CA MET A 43 -9.14 -14.97 -5.06
C MET A 43 -7.96 -14.39 -4.28
N ARG A 44 -6.83 -14.25 -4.96
CA ARG A 44 -5.64 -13.54 -4.45
C ARG A 44 -5.94 -12.05 -4.27
N PHE A 45 -5.61 -11.48 -3.12
CA PHE A 45 -5.81 -10.06 -2.83
C PHE A 45 -4.52 -9.26 -3.08
N ASN A 46 -4.52 -8.46 -4.14
CA ASN A 46 -3.40 -7.59 -4.54
C ASN A 46 -3.82 -6.12 -4.49
N ALA A 47 -2.86 -5.19 -4.51
CA ALA A 47 -3.08 -3.74 -4.67
C ALA A 47 -1.83 -3.08 -5.28
N GLY A 48 -1.74 -1.73 -5.36
CA GLY A 48 -0.47 -1.09 -5.73
C GLY A 48 -0.55 0.32 -6.33
N HIS A 49 -1.66 0.68 -6.95
CA HIS A 49 -1.80 1.97 -7.62
C HIS A 49 -1.57 3.18 -6.69
N ALA A 50 -0.68 4.10 -7.11
CA ALA A 50 -0.30 5.31 -6.40
C ALA A 50 0.34 5.12 -5.01
N LEU A 51 0.72 3.88 -4.67
CA LEU A 51 1.53 3.64 -3.47
C LEU A 51 2.96 4.18 -3.66
N ASN A 52 3.54 4.64 -2.57
CA ASN A 52 4.87 5.20 -2.49
C ASN A 52 5.52 4.88 -1.13
N TYR A 53 6.76 5.35 -0.94
CA TYR A 53 7.60 5.04 0.23
C TYR A 53 7.03 5.55 1.57
N HIS A 54 5.99 6.39 1.57
CA HIS A 54 5.40 6.94 2.79
C HIS A 54 4.05 6.31 3.13
N ASN A 55 3.29 5.87 2.12
CA ASN A 55 1.92 5.38 2.31
C ASN A 55 1.76 3.86 2.11
N VAL A 56 2.82 3.15 1.70
CA VAL A 56 2.76 1.69 1.45
C VAL A 56 2.55 0.87 2.72
N GLY A 57 3.09 1.32 3.86
CA GLY A 57 3.10 0.56 5.11
C GLY A 57 1.70 0.09 5.57
N PRO A 58 0.72 0.99 5.74
CA PRO A 58 -0.63 0.61 6.15
C PRO A 58 -1.32 -0.39 5.22
N ILE A 59 -1.05 -0.32 3.90
CA ILE A 59 -1.60 -1.26 2.92
C ILE A 59 -0.87 -2.61 3.00
N ALA A 60 0.46 -2.61 3.12
CA ALA A 60 1.26 -3.82 3.27
C ALA A 60 0.96 -4.58 4.58
N ALA A 61 0.46 -3.89 5.60
CA ALA A 61 0.03 -4.48 6.86
C ALA A 61 -1.38 -5.11 6.80
N LEU A 62 -2.14 -4.95 5.70
CA LEU A 62 -3.49 -5.49 5.61
C LEU A 62 -3.48 -7.04 5.58
N PRO A 63 -4.40 -7.71 6.32
CA PRO A 63 -4.44 -9.16 6.36
C PRO A 63 -4.65 -9.83 4.99
N GLY A 64 -3.70 -10.69 4.63
CA GLY A 64 -3.78 -11.54 3.44
C GLY A 64 -3.67 -10.78 2.11
N ILE A 65 -3.08 -9.59 2.14
CA ILE A 65 -2.52 -9.01 0.92
C ILE A 65 -1.36 -9.88 0.45
N GLU A 66 -1.34 -10.23 -0.85
CA GLU A 66 -0.34 -11.13 -1.42
C GLU A 66 0.74 -10.38 -2.19
N GLU A 67 0.35 -9.44 -3.07
CA GLU A 67 1.28 -8.70 -3.92
C GLU A 67 0.91 -7.21 -4.00
N LEU A 68 1.94 -6.35 -4.00
CA LEU A 68 1.81 -4.90 -4.26
C LEU A 68 2.53 -4.52 -5.56
N HIS A 69 1.77 -4.08 -6.56
CA HIS A 69 2.29 -3.68 -7.87
C HIS A 69 2.55 -2.17 -7.92
N ILE A 70 3.79 -1.78 -7.62
CA ILE A 70 4.19 -0.37 -7.48
C ILE A 70 5.12 0.02 -8.63
N GLY A 71 4.69 0.98 -9.46
CA GLY A 71 5.44 1.45 -10.63
C GLY A 71 6.09 2.81 -10.43
N HIS A 72 5.30 3.88 -10.64
CA HIS A 72 5.78 5.26 -10.71
C HIS A 72 6.71 5.64 -9.54
N ALA A 73 6.32 5.35 -8.30
CA ALA A 73 7.13 5.73 -7.14
C ALA A 73 8.54 5.12 -7.16
N ILE A 74 8.67 3.85 -7.56
CA ILE A 74 9.97 3.17 -7.65
C ILE A 74 10.82 3.78 -8.77
N VAL A 75 10.24 3.98 -9.95
CA VAL A 75 10.95 4.60 -11.09
C VAL A 75 11.42 6.01 -10.73
N SER A 76 10.57 6.82 -10.12
CA SER A 76 10.91 8.18 -9.70
C SER A 76 11.99 8.20 -8.61
N ARG A 77 11.99 7.25 -7.67
CA ARG A 77 13.06 7.11 -6.67
C ARG A 77 14.38 6.66 -7.29
N ALA A 78 14.32 5.76 -8.27
CA ALA A 78 15.49 5.19 -8.94
C ALA A 78 16.34 6.22 -9.68
N ILE A 79 15.78 7.37 -10.08
CA ILE A 79 16.54 8.48 -10.67
C ILE A 79 17.64 8.98 -9.70
N TYR A 80 17.39 8.91 -8.40
CA TYR A 80 18.30 9.41 -7.37
C TYR A 80 19.12 8.30 -6.70
N SER A 81 18.53 7.13 -6.47
CA SER A 81 19.15 6.04 -5.69
C SER A 81 19.53 4.81 -6.52
N GLY A 82 19.29 4.83 -7.83
CA GLY A 82 19.36 3.66 -8.70
C GLY A 82 18.21 2.67 -8.47
N MET A 83 17.96 1.82 -9.47
CA MET A 83 16.86 0.84 -9.46
C MET A 83 16.97 -0.15 -8.30
N ARG A 84 18.19 -0.68 -8.04
CA ARG A 84 18.42 -1.62 -6.94
C ARG A 84 18.06 -1.00 -5.59
N GLY A 85 18.58 0.21 -5.30
CA GLY A 85 18.29 0.90 -4.05
C GLY A 85 16.80 1.21 -3.87
N ALA A 86 16.14 1.68 -4.93
CA ALA A 86 14.71 1.99 -4.92
C ALA A 86 13.84 0.77 -4.60
N VAL A 87 14.11 -0.38 -5.24
CA VAL A 87 13.37 -1.63 -5.02
C VAL A 87 13.66 -2.21 -3.63
N THR A 88 14.93 -2.24 -3.21
CA THR A 88 15.32 -2.74 -1.89
C THR A 88 14.60 -1.99 -0.77
N GLU A 89 14.55 -0.65 -0.86
CA GLU A 89 13.91 0.16 0.17
C GLU A 89 12.39 -0.03 0.20
N MET A 90 11.73 -0.08 -0.96
CA MET A 90 10.29 -0.34 -1.01
C MET A 90 9.95 -1.70 -0.38
N LYS A 91 10.74 -2.74 -0.71
CA LYS A 91 10.57 -4.08 -0.14
C LYS A 91 10.80 -4.11 1.37
N ARG A 92 11.80 -3.36 1.87
CA ARG A 92 12.07 -3.23 3.31
C ARG A 92 10.85 -2.68 4.03
N LEU A 93 10.31 -1.56 3.58
CA LEU A 93 9.12 -0.92 4.17
C LEU A 93 7.90 -1.85 4.18
N MET A 94 7.65 -2.57 3.09
CA MET A 94 6.57 -3.57 3.02
C MET A 94 6.76 -4.71 4.03
N THR A 95 8.00 -5.18 4.18
CA THR A 95 8.32 -6.31 5.06
C THR A 95 8.21 -5.92 6.53
N GLU A 96 8.73 -4.77 6.92
CA GLU A 96 8.64 -4.24 8.29
C GLU A 96 7.18 -3.99 8.71
N ALA A 97 6.38 -3.42 7.82
CA ALA A 97 4.96 -3.20 8.07
C ALA A 97 4.19 -4.51 8.27
N ASN A 98 4.53 -5.56 7.52
CA ASN A 98 3.89 -6.87 7.67
C ASN A 98 4.38 -7.62 8.93
N GLN A 99 5.65 -7.44 9.33
CA GLN A 99 6.21 -8.04 10.55
C GLN A 99 5.70 -7.40 11.84
N SER A 100 5.30 -6.13 11.80
CA SER A 100 4.69 -5.42 12.93
C SER A 100 3.30 -5.97 13.35
N ARG A 101 2.86 -7.08 12.74
CA ARG A 101 1.61 -7.81 13.04
C ARG A 101 1.81 -8.97 14.03
N VAL A 102 3.05 -9.29 14.41
CA VAL A 102 3.39 -10.39 15.34
C VAL A 102 3.48 -9.89 16.78
#